data_AF-A0A928E683-F1
#
_entry.id   AF-A0A928E683-F1
#
_cell.length_a   1.000
_cell.length_b   1.000
_cell.length_c   1.000
_cell.angle_alpha   90.00
_cell.angle_beta   90.00
_cell.angle_gamma   90.00
#
_symmetry.space_group_name_H-M   'P 1'
#
loop_
_entity.id
_entity.type
_entity.pdbx_description
1 polymer ?
#
loop_
_entity_poly.entity_id
_entity_poly.type
_entity_poly.pdbx_seq_one_letter_code
_entity_poly.pdbx_strand_id
1 'polypeptide(L)'
;MKKLVSVMGVLAALGLAGCGEKAPVAENGDTVVINFAGYLDGVQFPGGTAENFPLKLGSGQFVPGFEEQLVGMAEGEERDINITFPEQYVEDLAGKSVIFKVKVVDIVEK
;
A
#
# COMPACT_ATOMS: atom_id res chain seq x y z
N MET A 1 -15.66 -46.47 16.75
CA MET A 1 -16.23 -45.19 17.22
C MET A 1 -15.71 -44.12 16.26
N LYS A 2 -16.54 -43.64 15.33
CA LYS A 2 -17.02 -42.24 15.23
C LYS A 2 -15.89 -41.19 15.38
N LYS A 3 -15.63 -40.18 14.56
CA LYS A 3 -16.01 -39.64 13.23
C LYS A 3 -15.19 -38.32 13.11
N LEU A 4 -14.95 -37.85 11.87
CA LEU A 4 -14.79 -36.44 11.44
C LEU A 4 -13.56 -35.64 11.96
N VAL A 5 -12.60 -35.25 11.11
CA VAL A 5 -12.60 -34.18 10.08
C VAL A 5 -12.42 -32.78 10.69
N SER A 6 -11.31 -32.12 10.37
CA SER A 6 -11.34 -30.89 9.56
C SER A 6 -9.93 -30.49 9.10
N VAL A 7 -9.69 -30.72 7.81
CA VAL A 7 -8.70 -29.99 7.02
C VAL A 7 -9.36 -28.67 6.63
N MET A 8 -8.70 -27.55 6.92
CA MET A 8 -8.99 -26.24 6.33
C MET A 8 -7.63 -25.52 6.32
N GLY A 9 -6.89 -25.38 5.22
CA GLY A 9 -7.31 -25.36 3.82
C GLY A 9 -7.71 -23.96 3.40
N VAL A 10 -6.77 -23.01 3.43
CA VAL A 10 -6.71 -21.76 2.63
C VAL A 10 -5.21 -21.42 2.59
N LEU A 11 -4.42 -21.72 1.55
CA LEU A 11 -4.47 -21.28 0.15
C LEU A 11 -4.62 -19.76 0.00
N ALA A 12 -3.48 -19.06 0.06
CA ALA A 12 -3.29 -17.82 -0.66
C ALA A 12 -1.90 -17.87 -1.30
N ALA A 13 -1.82 -18.55 -2.43
CA ALA A 13 -0.82 -18.25 -3.44
C ALA A 13 -1.37 -17.11 -4.29
N LEU A 14 -0.74 -15.94 -4.21
CA LEU A 14 -0.83 -14.84 -5.19
C LEU A 14 0.32 -13.87 -4.82
N GLY A 15 1.39 -13.70 -5.58
CA GLY A 15 1.74 -14.27 -6.88
C GLY A 15 3.25 -14.18 -7.14
N LEU A 16 3.69 -15.01 -8.08
CA LEU A 16 4.74 -14.81 -9.09
C LEU A 16 6.10 -14.31 -8.57
N ALA A 17 7.12 -15.17 -8.42
CA ALA A 17 7.95 -15.67 -9.52
C ALA A 17 8.45 -14.55 -10.45
N GLY A 18 9.71 -14.14 -10.26
CA GLY A 18 10.42 -13.17 -11.09
C GLY A 18 11.93 -13.16 -10.83
N CYS A 19 12.56 -14.33 -10.80
CA CYS A 19 13.99 -14.42 -11.12
C CYS A 19 14.09 -14.27 -12.64
N GLY A 20 14.23 -13.05 -13.15
CA GLY A 20 14.34 -12.77 -14.58
C GLY A 20 14.01 -11.32 -14.89
N GLU A 21 15.03 -10.56 -15.30
CA GLU A 21 14.93 -9.20 -15.87
C GLU A 21 14.36 -8.15 -14.89
N LYS A 22 15.24 -7.44 -14.17
CA LYS A 22 14.88 -6.42 -13.16
C LYS A 22 14.02 -5.30 -13.79
N ALA A 23 12.71 -5.40 -13.69
CA ALA A 23 11.87 -4.20 -13.68
C ALA A 23 12.28 -3.36 -12.45
N PRO A 24 12.34 -2.03 -12.54
CA PRO A 24 12.62 -1.19 -11.38
C PRO A 24 11.55 -1.48 -10.33
N VAL A 25 11.98 -1.87 -9.13
CA VAL A 25 11.13 -1.92 -7.95
C VAL A 25 11.34 -0.62 -7.20
N ALA A 26 10.31 -0.14 -6.53
CA ALA A 26 10.39 1.12 -5.82
C ALA A 26 11.37 1.02 -4.65
N GLU A 27 12.44 1.82 -4.65
CA GLU A 27 13.42 1.88 -3.55
C GLU A 27 13.33 3.20 -2.77
N ASN A 28 13.92 3.20 -1.58
CA ASN A 28 13.96 4.40 -0.75
C ASN A 28 14.80 5.48 -1.44
N GLY A 29 14.20 6.64 -1.70
CA GLY A 29 14.82 7.74 -2.44
C GLY A 29 14.26 7.94 -3.86
N ASP A 30 13.60 6.93 -4.43
CA ASP A 30 12.93 7.02 -5.73
C ASP A 30 11.63 7.80 -5.64
N THR A 31 11.17 8.29 -6.79
CA THR A 31 9.87 8.95 -6.91
C THR A 31 8.90 8.03 -7.62
N VAL A 32 7.96 7.45 -6.88
CA VAL A 32 6.91 6.60 -7.45
C VAL A 32 5.70 7.45 -7.80
N VAL A 33 5.15 7.26 -8.99
CA VAL A 33 3.85 7.82 -9.37
C VAL A 33 2.81 6.80 -8.94
N ILE A 34 1.95 7.18 -8.00
CA ILE A 34 0.95 6.29 -7.42
C ILE A 34 -0.46 6.84 -7.58
N ASN A 35 -1.43 5.95 -7.77
CA ASN A 35 -2.84 6.23 -7.55
C ASN A 35 -3.20 5.65 -6.19
N PHE A 36 -3.75 6.44 -5.29
CA PHE A 36 -4.20 5.94 -4.00
C PHE A 36 -5.63 6.36 -3.71
N ALA A 37 -6.37 5.50 -3.04
CA ALA A 37 -7.72 5.75 -2.56
C ALA A 37 -7.86 5.30 -1.11
N GLY A 38 -8.10 6.26 -0.23
CA GLY A 38 -8.22 6.09 1.21
C GLY A 38 -9.65 5.83 1.64
N TYR A 39 -9.83 4.78 2.43
CA TYR A 39 -11.10 4.35 2.99
C TYR A 39 -11.00 4.32 4.51
N LEU A 40 -11.93 4.99 5.17
CA LEU A 40 -12.13 4.99 6.61
C LEU A 40 -13.39 4.17 6.90
N ASP A 41 -13.29 3.05 7.60
CA ASP A 41 -14.42 2.17 7.92
C ASP A 41 -15.24 1.75 6.67
N GLY A 42 -14.56 1.59 5.52
CA GLY A 42 -15.18 1.26 4.23
C GLY A 42 -15.80 2.45 3.47
N VAL A 43 -15.75 3.66 4.04
CA VAL A 43 -16.20 4.90 3.42
C VAL A 43 -14.99 5.65 2.87
N GLN A 44 -15.01 5.99 1.58
CA GLN A 44 -13.96 6.81 0.99
C GLN A 44 -14.01 8.23 1.58
N PHE A 45 -12.89 8.73 2.11
CA PHE A 45 -12.83 10.05 2.73
C PHE A 45 -12.21 11.11 1.79
N PRO A 46 -12.70 12.36 1.83
CA PRO A 46 -12.15 13.44 1.02
C PRO A 46 -10.72 13.77 1.46
N GLY A 47 -9.82 13.93 0.48
CA GLY A 47 -8.38 14.15 0.74
C GLY A 47 -7.56 12.87 0.90
N GLY A 48 -8.20 11.70 0.95
CA GLY A 48 -7.53 10.40 0.94
C GLY A 48 -7.34 9.78 -0.44
N THR A 49 -7.75 10.45 -1.51
CA THR A 49 -7.68 9.91 -2.88
C THR A 49 -6.92 10.84 -3.80
N ALA A 50 -5.96 10.30 -4.54
CA ALA A 50 -5.24 11.00 -5.59
C ALA A 50 -4.86 10.05 -6.73
N GLU A 51 -4.74 10.60 -7.93
CA GLU A 51 -4.30 9.89 -9.13
C GLU A 51 -3.02 10.55 -9.67
N ASN A 52 -2.12 9.73 -10.21
CA ASN A 52 -0.81 10.08 -10.73
C ASN A 52 -0.01 10.96 -9.75
N PHE A 53 -0.09 10.64 -8.46
CA PHE A 53 0.57 11.42 -7.43
C PHE A 53 2.04 11.00 -7.33
N PRO A 54 3.01 11.91 -7.61
CA PRO A 54 4.42 11.62 -7.44
C PRO A 54 4.78 11.67 -5.95
N LEU A 55 5.10 10.51 -5.38
CA LEU A 55 5.54 10.37 -4.01
C LEU A 55 7.01 9.95 -3.98
N LYS A 56 7.83 10.75 -3.32
CA LYS A 56 9.22 10.38 -3.06
C LYS A 56 9.30 9.51 -1.81
N LEU A 57 9.76 8.28 -1.99
CA LEU A 57 9.94 7.33 -0.88
C LEU A 57 11.09 7.77 0.02
N GLY A 58 10.86 7.75 1.33
CA GLY A 58 11.82 8.19 2.33
C GLY A 58 11.91 9.71 2.47
N SER A 59 10.98 10.45 1.87
CA SER A 59 10.91 11.90 2.06
C SER A 59 10.30 12.29 3.40
N GLY A 60 9.54 11.39 4.03
CA GLY A 60 8.79 11.67 5.25
C GLY A 60 7.71 12.74 5.04
N GLN A 61 7.32 12.98 3.80
CA GLN A 61 6.21 13.89 3.45
C GLN A 61 4.87 13.22 3.71
N PHE A 62 4.82 11.89 3.64
CA PHE A 62 3.63 11.12 3.93
C PHE A 62 3.64 10.57 5.35
N VAL A 63 2.51 9.99 5.73
CA VAL A 63 2.34 9.34 7.02
C VAL A 63 3.26 8.13 7.17
N PRO A 64 3.90 7.95 8.35
CA PRO A 64 4.81 6.83 8.58
C PRO A 64 4.07 5.49 8.42
N GLY A 65 4.77 4.50 7.88
CA GLY A 65 4.19 3.20 7.53
C GLY A 65 3.49 3.14 6.16
N PHE A 66 3.25 4.27 5.49
CA PHE A 66 2.74 4.27 4.12
C PHE A 66 3.87 4.06 3.11
N GLU A 67 4.88 4.94 3.12
CA GLU A 67 6.03 4.89 2.20
C GLU A 67 6.77 3.56 2.30
N GLU A 68 6.95 3.03 3.51
CA GLU A 68 7.64 1.76 3.77
C GLU A 68 6.95 0.54 3.12
N GLN A 69 5.62 0.60 2.97
CA GLN A 69 4.87 -0.46 2.31
C GLN A 69 4.83 -0.31 0.78
N LEU A 70 5.24 0.83 0.23
CA LEU A 70 5.43 0.99 -1.21
C LEU A 70 6.82 0.55 -1.66
N VAL A 71 7.80 0.60 -0.76
CA VAL A 71 9.14 0.07 -1.04
C VAL A 71 9.03 -1.42 -1.42
N GLY A 72 9.64 -1.77 -2.54
CA GLY A 72 9.62 -3.12 -3.12
C GLY A 72 8.41 -3.43 -4.00
N MET A 73 7.49 -2.48 -4.22
CA MET A 73 6.44 -2.63 -5.23
C MET A 73 7.01 -2.39 -6.64
N ALA A 74 6.54 -3.18 -7.60
CA ALA A 74 6.84 -2.94 -9.02
C ALA A 74 5.82 -1.99 -9.67
N GLU A 75 6.18 -1.43 -10.83
CA GLU A 75 5.24 -0.71 -11.68
C GLU A 75 4.02 -1.57 -12.03
N GLY A 76 2.82 -1.00 -11.93
CA GLY A 76 1.55 -1.68 -12.18
C GLY A 76 1.03 -2.52 -11.00
N GLU A 77 1.79 -2.65 -9.92
CA GLU A 77 1.37 -3.40 -8.73
C GLU A 77 0.35 -2.62 -7.91
N GLU A 78 -0.65 -3.33 -7.37
CA GLU A 78 -1.69 -2.80 -6.49
C GLU A 78 -1.59 -3.44 -5.10
N ARG A 79 -1.65 -2.63 -4.04
CA ARG A 79 -1.52 -3.08 -2.66
C ARG A 79 -2.44 -2.29 -1.73
N ASP A 80 -2.99 -3.00 -0.74
CA ASP A 80 -3.81 -2.40 0.33
C ASP A 80 -2.91 -2.06 1.52
N ILE A 81 -2.72 -0.76 1.75
CA ILE A 81 -1.86 -0.19 2.77
C ILE A 81 -2.72 0.19 3.98
N ASN A 82 -2.53 -0.51 5.08
CA ASN A 82 -3.24 -0.25 6.32
C ASN A 82 -2.36 0.62 7.20
N ILE A 83 -2.85 1.79 7.60
CA ILE A 83 -2.15 2.69 8.51
C ILE A 83 -3.10 3.26 9.56
N THR A 84 -2.52 3.69 10.66
CA THR A 84 -3.23 4.44 11.69
C THR A 84 -2.64 5.83 11.74
N PHE A 85 -3.47 6.85 11.55
CA PHE A 85 -3.03 8.23 11.66
C PHE A 85 -2.64 8.53 13.11
N PRO A 86 -1.55 9.29 13.33
CA PRO A 86 -1.19 9.73 14.67
C PRO A 86 -2.29 10.63 15.27
N GLU A 87 -2.40 10.67 16.60
CA GLU A 87 -3.38 11.52 17.30
C GLU A 87 -3.15 13.03 17.07
N GLN A 88 -1.97 13.39 16.56
CA GLN A 88 -1.55 14.76 16.28
C GLN A 88 -1.78 15.17 14.81
N TYR A 89 -2.55 14.37 14.07
CA TYR A 89 -2.91 14.67 12.69
C TYR A 89 -4.11 15.64 12.63
N VAL A 90 -4.61 15.95 11.43
CA VAL A 90 -5.83 16.77 11.30
C VAL A 90 -6.98 16.15 12.10
N GLU A 91 -7.78 16.96 12.80
CA GLU A 91 -8.80 16.48 13.76
C GLU A 91 -9.76 15.45 13.15
N ASP A 92 -10.05 15.55 11.85
CA ASP A 92 -10.94 14.63 11.13
C ASP A 92 -10.36 13.22 10.92
N LEU A 93 -9.03 13.06 10.99
CA LEU A 93 -8.31 11.82 10.71
C LEU A 93 -7.42 11.35 11.87
N ALA A 94 -7.19 12.19 12.88
CA ALA A 94 -6.38 11.87 14.04
C ALA A 94 -6.84 10.60 14.77
N GLY A 95 -5.92 9.65 14.98
CA GLY A 95 -6.18 8.39 15.69
C GLY A 95 -7.05 7.38 14.92
N LYS A 96 -7.42 7.67 13.66
CA LYS A 96 -8.24 6.77 12.86
C LYS A 96 -7.38 5.78 12.07
N SER A 97 -7.84 4.53 12.00
CA SER A 97 -7.25 3.51 11.13
C SER A 97 -7.94 3.55 9.78
N VAL A 98 -7.16 3.62 8.72
CA VAL A 98 -7.65 3.70 7.34
C VAL A 98 -6.92 2.72 6.45
N ILE A 99 -7.60 2.33 5.38
CA ILE A 99 -7.07 1.47 4.33
C ILE A 99 -6.87 2.31 3.09
N PHE A 100 -5.63 2.42 2.63
CA PHE A 100 -5.31 3.02 1.34
C PHE A 100 -5.09 1.94 0.30
N LYS A 101 -5.93 1.91 -0.72
CA LYS A 101 -5.69 1.10 -1.91
C LYS A 101 -4.73 1.88 -2.79
N VAL A 102 -3.50 1.40 -2.93
CA VAL A 102 -2.46 2.08 -3.71
C VAL A 102 -2.09 1.26 -4.93
N LYS A 103 -1.89 1.93 -6.04
CA LYS A 103 -1.39 1.39 -7.30
C LYS A 103 -0.15 2.15 -7.70
N VAL A 104 0.93 1.44 -8.02
CA VAL A 104 2.09 2.05 -8.66
C VAL A 104 1.80 2.17 -10.15
N VAL A 105 1.86 3.39 -10.67
CA VAL A 105 1.67 3.70 -12.09
C VAL A 105 3.01 3.77 -12.81
N ASP A 106 4.00 4.38 -12.16
CA ASP A 106 5.33 4.61 -12.72
C ASP A 106 6.36 4.71 -11.58
N ILE A 107 7.63 4.41 -11.85
CA ILE A 107 8.74 4.52 -10.91
C ILE A 107 9.83 5.36 -11.57
N VAL A 108 9.99 6.58 -11.07
CA VAL A 108 11.04 7.50 -11.51
C VAL A 108 12.24 7.33 -10.59
N GLU A 109 13.26 6.64 -11.11
CA GLU A 109 14.58 6.54 -10.49
C GLU A 109 15.22 7.93 -10.36
N LYS A 110 16.01 8.12 -9.30
CA LYS A 110 16.61 9.39 -8.94
C LYS A 110 17.85 9.77 -9.77
#